data_AF-A0A1B9IE80-F1
#
_entry.id   AF-A0A1B9IE80-F1
#
_cell.length_a   1.000
_cell.length_b   1.000
_cell.length_c   1.000
_cell.angle_alpha   90.00
_cell.angle_beta   90.00
_cell.angle_gamma   90.00
#
_symmetry.space_group_name_H-M   'P 1'
#
loop_
_entity.id
_entity.type
_entity.pdbx_description
1 polymer ?
#
loop_
_entity_poly.entity_id
_entity_poly.type
_entity_poly.pdbx_seq_one_letter_code
_entity_poly.pdbx_strand_id
1 'polypeptide(L)'
;MIFTKVAILSLLSLATFVLSLPTPTLNSQEGLAKRWHEDHKRHHPSVGENARPSPSVSGSAQRKAKKPIPSSKSIDSGQPQLGSAEDLTRCPAQKMACPISPMTDVELAKSNADTPYECILPQEDLYSCGGCTTLGTGLDCTAIPGVLSVSCAIGTCNVYSCKSGFTVTSDGQGCVEVTVPASFNATLISTNQTFITNTTYTVTSPVATDAPASSSVETAALPSPTV
;
A
#
# COMPACT_ATOMS: atom_id res chain seq x y z
N MET A 1 -40.00 16.55 47.43
CA MET A 1 -38.76 17.27 47.79
C MET A 1 -37.46 16.62 47.27
N ILE A 2 -37.50 15.44 46.64
CA ILE A 2 -36.30 14.75 46.13
C ILE A 2 -35.95 15.21 44.70
N PHE A 3 -36.94 15.49 43.87
CA PHE A 3 -36.76 15.92 42.47
C PHE A 3 -36.02 17.25 42.31
N THR A 4 -36.16 18.18 43.25
CA THR A 4 -35.46 19.48 43.20
C THR A 4 -33.96 19.35 43.48
N LYS A 5 -33.52 18.32 44.23
CA LYS A 5 -32.09 18.12 44.53
C LYS A 5 -31.33 17.48 43.36
N VAL A 6 -31.98 16.65 42.55
CA VAL A 6 -31.35 16.00 41.38
C VAL A 6 -31.12 17.00 40.25
N ALA A 7 -32.05 17.94 40.04
CA ALA A 7 -31.91 18.97 39.01
C ALA A 7 -30.73 19.93 39.26
N ILE A 8 -30.43 20.25 40.52
CA ILE A 8 -29.33 21.16 40.89
C ILE A 8 -27.96 20.48 40.67
N LEU A 9 -27.85 19.17 40.92
CA LEU A 9 -26.60 18.42 40.72
C LEU A 9 -26.22 18.28 39.24
N SER A 10 -27.19 18.12 38.33
CA SER A 10 -26.90 18.10 36.88
C SER A 10 -26.34 19.43 36.39
N LEU A 11 -26.88 20.56 36.85
CA LEU A 11 -26.44 21.88 36.41
C LEU A 11 -25.02 22.24 36.88
N LEU A 12 -24.59 21.76 38.05
CA LEU A 12 -23.20 21.96 38.49
C LEU A 12 -22.18 21.14 37.69
N SER A 13 -22.55 19.99 37.11
CA SER A 13 -21.63 19.19 36.30
C SER A 13 -21.39 19.74 34.89
N LEU A 14 -22.37 20.46 34.31
CA LEU A 14 -22.18 21.11 33.01
C LEU A 14 -21.32 22.38 33.13
N ALA A 15 -21.32 23.05 34.28
CA ALA A 15 -20.53 24.27 34.48
C ALA A 15 -19.00 24.01 34.61
N THR A 16 -18.59 22.81 35.03
CA THR A 16 -17.16 22.48 35.17
C THR A 16 -16.50 21.97 33.88
N PHE A 17 -17.29 21.59 32.87
CA PHE A 17 -16.74 21.07 31.61
C PHE A 17 -16.34 22.15 30.58
N VAL A 18 -16.67 23.42 30.82
CA VAL A 18 -16.38 24.51 29.86
C VAL A 18 -15.00 25.15 30.09
N LEU A 19 -14.36 24.92 31.25
CA LEU A 19 -13.09 25.58 31.61
C LEU A 19 -11.82 24.82 31.19
N SER A 20 -11.94 23.65 30.56
CA SER A 20 -10.79 22.84 30.13
C SER A 20 -10.63 22.74 28.60
N LEU A 21 -11.37 23.52 27.81
CA LEU A 21 -11.07 23.61 26.38
C LEU A 21 -9.82 24.48 26.17
N PRO A 22 -8.75 23.94 25.58
CA PRO A 22 -7.59 24.73 25.20
C PRO A 22 -8.04 25.83 24.25
N THR A 23 -7.72 27.08 24.59
CA THR A 23 -7.96 28.21 23.70
C THR A 23 -7.27 27.94 22.36
N PRO A 24 -8.00 27.93 21.23
CA PRO A 24 -7.35 27.89 19.94
C PRO A 24 -6.55 29.18 19.80
N THR A 25 -5.23 29.05 19.80
CA THR A 25 -4.31 30.15 19.55
C THR A 25 -4.52 30.59 18.11
N LEU A 26 -5.33 31.64 17.93
CA LEU A 26 -5.68 32.21 16.62
C LEU A 26 -4.47 32.73 15.82
N ASN A 27 -3.27 32.76 16.43
CA ASN A 27 -2.00 33.14 15.82
C ASN A 27 -1.18 31.96 15.24
N SER A 28 -1.67 30.72 15.31
CA SER A 28 -0.91 29.55 14.84
C SER A 28 -1.18 29.16 13.38
N GLN A 29 -2.32 29.57 12.81
CA GLN A 29 -2.69 29.08 11.47
C GLN A 29 -1.80 29.66 10.35
N GLU A 30 -1.42 30.94 10.44
CA GLU A 30 -0.47 31.54 9.49
C GLU A 30 0.93 30.91 9.62
N GLY A 31 1.36 30.58 10.84
CA GLY A 31 2.64 29.93 11.10
C GLY A 31 2.71 28.51 10.54
N LEU A 32 1.64 27.73 10.69
CA LEU A 32 1.52 26.38 10.13
C LEU A 32 1.47 26.39 8.61
N ALA A 33 0.67 27.28 8.01
CA ALA A 33 0.61 27.42 6.56
C ALA A 33 1.98 27.82 5.97
N LYS A 34 2.70 28.72 6.64
CA LYS A 34 4.03 29.17 6.21
C LYS A 34 5.10 28.08 6.38
N ARG A 35 5.06 27.30 7.47
CA ARG A 35 5.93 26.12 7.67
C ARG A 35 5.67 25.04 6.64
N TRP A 36 4.41 24.76 6.34
CA TRP A 36 4.02 23.78 5.33
C TRP A 36 4.53 24.20 3.93
N HIS A 37 4.37 25.47 3.56
CA HIS A 37 4.86 25.99 2.27
C HIS A 37 6.39 25.95 2.13
N GLU A 38 7.13 26.20 3.22
CA GLU A 38 8.60 26.10 3.20
C GLU A 38 9.09 24.66 3.04
N ASP A 39 8.48 23.72 3.78
CA ASP A 39 8.88 22.32 3.75
C ASP A 39 8.57 21.67 2.39
N HIS A 40 7.40 22.00 1.83
CA HIS A 40 6.99 21.52 0.51
C HIS A 40 7.93 22.01 -0.61
N LYS A 41 8.47 23.23 -0.52
CA LYS A 41 9.46 23.77 -1.47
C LYS A 41 10.83 23.07 -1.38
N ARG A 42 11.22 22.56 -0.21
CA ARG A 42 12.50 21.84 -0.06
C ARG A 42 12.45 20.45 -0.71
N HIS A 43 11.30 19.80 -0.70
CA HIS A 43 11.13 18.44 -1.23
C HIS A 43 10.58 18.40 -2.65
N HIS A 44 9.91 19.46 -3.11
CA HIS A 44 9.41 19.59 -4.48
C HIS A 44 9.83 20.94 -5.07
N PRO A 45 11.09 21.09 -5.52
CA PRO A 45 11.51 22.32 -6.19
C PRO A 45 10.65 22.55 -7.45
N SER A 46 10.08 23.74 -7.57
CA SER A 46 9.33 24.16 -8.74
C SER A 46 10.18 23.97 -9.99
N VAL A 47 9.61 23.29 -10.99
CA VAL A 47 10.24 23.04 -12.28
C VAL A 47 10.47 24.38 -12.98
N GLY A 48 11.67 24.92 -12.84
CA GLY A 48 12.04 26.21 -13.41
C GLY A 48 13.41 26.60 -12.89
N GLU A 49 14.36 26.74 -13.82
CA GLU A 49 15.77 27.11 -13.61
C GLU A 49 16.66 25.91 -13.24
N ASN A 50 17.37 25.43 -14.26
CA ASN A 50 18.31 24.29 -14.31
C ASN A 50 17.75 22.95 -14.82
N ALA A 51 16.72 23.00 -15.66
CA ALA A 51 16.52 21.92 -16.63
C ALA A 51 17.74 21.88 -17.56
N ARG A 52 18.66 20.97 -17.26
CA ARG A 52 19.77 20.62 -18.15
C ARG A 52 19.15 20.21 -19.49
N PRO A 53 19.50 20.85 -20.62
CA PRO A 53 19.02 20.38 -21.91
C PRO A 53 19.52 18.96 -22.10
N SER A 54 18.60 18.00 -22.16
CA SER A 54 18.93 16.65 -22.58
C SER A 54 19.46 16.73 -24.02
N PRO A 55 20.66 16.23 -24.32
CA PRO A 55 21.14 16.14 -25.68
C PRO A 55 20.48 14.93 -26.33
N SER A 56 19.32 15.13 -26.94
CA SER A 56 18.78 14.21 -27.94
C SER A 56 18.52 14.99 -29.22
N VAL A 57 19.62 15.34 -29.88
CA VAL A 57 19.62 15.90 -31.21
C VAL A 57 19.59 14.74 -32.22
N SER A 58 18.56 14.79 -33.06
CA SER A 58 18.51 14.31 -34.44
C SER A 58 18.41 12.81 -34.70
N GLY A 59 17.23 12.45 -35.19
CA GLY A 59 16.94 11.18 -35.84
C GLY A 59 15.56 11.21 -36.49
N SER A 60 15.26 12.26 -37.27
CA SER A 60 14.06 12.37 -38.10
C SER A 60 14.10 11.35 -39.25
N ALA A 61 13.95 10.07 -38.92
CA ALA A 61 13.61 9.05 -39.90
C ALA A 61 12.08 9.04 -40.02
N GLN A 62 11.57 9.71 -41.06
CA GLN A 62 10.20 9.50 -41.54
C GLN A 62 10.03 8.02 -41.90
N ARG A 63 9.57 7.20 -40.93
CA ARG A 63 9.06 5.87 -41.24
C ARG A 63 7.69 6.04 -41.87
N LYS A 64 7.65 5.79 -43.18
CA LYS A 64 6.46 5.64 -44.00
C LYS A 64 5.37 4.91 -43.23
N ALA A 65 4.15 5.45 -43.29
CA ALA A 65 2.93 4.90 -42.74
C ALA A 65 2.87 3.38 -42.93
N LYS A 66 3.11 2.63 -41.85
CA LYS A 66 2.65 1.24 -41.77
C LYS A 66 1.14 1.29 -41.59
N LYS A 67 0.45 0.50 -42.42
CA LYS A 67 -1.00 0.32 -42.46
C LYS A 67 -1.56 0.15 -41.03
N PRO A 68 -2.80 0.61 -40.76
CA PRO A 68 -3.44 0.38 -39.47
C PRO A 68 -3.39 -1.11 -39.14
N ILE A 69 -2.80 -1.44 -37.99
CA ILE A 69 -2.94 -2.75 -37.39
C ILE A 69 -4.46 -2.91 -37.15
N PRO A 70 -5.11 -3.97 -37.64
CA PRO A 70 -6.53 -4.14 -37.41
C PRO A 70 -6.74 -4.28 -35.91
N SER A 71 -7.50 -3.35 -35.31
CA SER A 71 -8.11 -3.56 -34.00
C SER A 71 -8.76 -4.93 -34.03
N SER A 72 -8.18 -5.87 -33.29
CA SER A 72 -8.88 -7.09 -32.93
C SER A 72 -10.16 -6.64 -32.26
N LYS A 73 -11.28 -6.87 -32.94
CA LYS A 73 -12.63 -6.74 -32.39
C LYS A 73 -12.70 -7.64 -31.17
N SER A 74 -12.38 -7.10 -29.99
CA SER A 74 -12.89 -7.63 -28.74
C SER A 74 -14.40 -7.42 -28.80
N ILE A 75 -15.12 -8.51 -28.55
CA ILE A 75 -16.55 -8.61 -28.66
C ILE A 75 -17.20 -7.51 -27.83
N ASP A 76 -17.96 -6.69 -28.55
CA ASP A 76 -18.74 -5.56 -28.12
C ASP A 76 -19.87 -6.03 -27.20
N SER A 77 -19.62 -5.95 -25.90
CA SER A 77 -20.65 -5.80 -24.84
C SER A 77 -20.11 -4.92 -23.70
N GLY A 78 -19.08 -4.11 -24.00
CA GLY A 78 -18.11 -3.57 -23.04
C GLY A 78 -18.59 -2.33 -22.30
N GLN A 79 -19.36 -2.53 -21.24
CA GLN A 79 -19.51 -1.51 -20.21
C GLN A 79 -18.19 -1.44 -19.40
N PRO A 80 -17.66 -0.23 -19.07
CA PRO A 80 -16.44 -0.09 -18.28
C PRO A 80 -16.64 -0.72 -16.90
N GLN A 81 -16.05 -1.91 -16.73
CA GLN A 81 -16.28 -2.74 -15.56
C GLN A 81 -15.34 -2.29 -14.46
N LEU A 82 -15.91 -1.78 -13.36
CA LEU A 82 -15.18 -1.54 -12.12
C LEU A 82 -14.44 -2.81 -11.71
N GLY A 83 -13.21 -2.68 -11.23
CA GLY A 83 -12.34 -3.81 -10.91
C GLY A 83 -11.52 -4.37 -12.07
N SER A 84 -11.57 -3.76 -13.27
CA SER A 84 -10.67 -4.10 -14.37
C SER A 84 -9.46 -3.16 -14.43
N ALA A 85 -8.26 -3.72 -14.67
CA ALA A 85 -7.05 -2.95 -14.92
C ALA A 85 -7.03 -2.29 -16.32
N GLU A 86 -7.95 -2.69 -17.20
CA GLU A 86 -8.08 -2.21 -18.58
C GLU A 86 -9.12 -1.07 -18.70
N ASP A 87 -9.78 -0.66 -17.60
CA ASP A 87 -10.73 0.47 -17.61
C ASP A 87 -9.99 1.82 -17.61
N LEU A 88 -9.36 2.10 -18.76
CA LEU A 88 -8.68 3.35 -19.03
C LEU A 88 -9.62 4.57 -19.11
N THR A 89 -10.95 4.34 -19.07
CA THR A 89 -11.93 5.43 -19.09
C THR A 89 -12.11 6.07 -17.71
N ARG A 90 -11.95 5.28 -16.64
CA ARG A 90 -12.05 5.74 -15.26
C ARG A 90 -10.69 6.05 -14.64
N CYS A 91 -9.71 5.18 -14.86
CA CYS A 91 -8.40 5.29 -14.22
C CYS A 91 -7.28 5.27 -15.26
N PRO A 92 -6.13 5.92 -15.00
CA PRO A 92 -4.98 5.86 -15.88
C PRO A 92 -4.39 4.45 -15.92
N ALA A 93 -3.48 4.20 -16.88
CA ALA A 93 -2.82 2.91 -17.01
C ALA A 93 -2.20 2.42 -15.69
N GLN A 94 -2.25 1.09 -15.49
CA GLN A 94 -1.78 0.38 -14.29
C GLN A 94 -2.58 0.65 -13.01
N LYS A 95 -3.59 1.53 -13.06
CA LYS A 95 -4.57 1.71 -11.98
C LYS A 95 -5.86 0.98 -12.28
N MET A 96 -6.58 0.65 -11.22
CA MET A 96 -7.87 -0.01 -11.29
C MET A 96 -8.93 0.87 -10.62
N ALA A 97 -10.09 0.99 -11.24
CA ALA A 97 -11.23 1.69 -10.66
C ALA A 97 -11.96 0.76 -9.69
N CYS A 98 -11.84 1.03 -8.38
CA CYS A 98 -12.51 0.27 -7.33
C CYS A 98 -13.69 1.06 -6.76
N PRO A 99 -14.84 0.42 -6.51
CA PRO A 99 -15.92 1.08 -5.79
C PRO A 99 -15.49 1.51 -4.39
N ILE A 100 -15.92 2.70 -3.94
CA ILE A 100 -15.60 3.21 -2.59
C ILE A 100 -16.34 2.43 -1.50
N SER A 101 -17.47 1.80 -1.84
CA SER A 101 -18.27 0.98 -0.93
C SER A 101 -18.34 -0.46 -1.44
N PRO A 102 -18.47 -1.46 -0.55
CA PRO A 102 -18.72 -2.84 -0.95
C PRO A 102 -19.97 -2.92 -1.82
N MET A 103 -19.89 -3.68 -2.91
CA MET A 103 -21.00 -3.90 -3.82
C MET A 103 -21.11 -5.39 -4.13
N THR A 104 -22.34 -5.87 -4.26
CA THR A 104 -22.64 -7.21 -4.77
C THR A 104 -22.44 -7.27 -6.28
N ASP A 105 -22.30 -8.47 -6.85
CA ASP A 105 -22.21 -8.65 -8.30
C ASP A 105 -23.39 -8.02 -9.07
N VAL A 106 -24.58 -8.01 -8.45
CA VAL A 106 -25.79 -7.41 -9.02
C VAL A 106 -25.71 -5.88 -9.06
N GLU A 107 -25.15 -5.27 -8.01
CA GLU A 107 -24.93 -3.82 -7.96
C GLU A 107 -23.80 -3.40 -8.89
N LEU A 108 -22.74 -4.21 -8.98
CA LEU A 108 -21.64 -4.02 -9.91
C LEU A 108 -22.12 -4.08 -11.36
N ALA A 109 -23.01 -5.02 -11.72
CA ALA A 109 -23.62 -5.10 -13.05
C ALA A 109 -24.51 -3.89 -13.38
N LYS A 110 -25.04 -3.20 -12.37
CA LYS A 110 -25.83 -1.96 -12.50
C LYS A 110 -24.99 -0.70 -12.34
N SER A 111 -23.68 -0.83 -12.13
CA SER A 111 -22.79 0.31 -11.96
C SER A 111 -22.74 1.14 -13.25
N ASN A 112 -22.71 2.46 -13.08
CA ASN A 112 -22.75 3.43 -14.17
C ASN A 112 -21.56 4.40 -14.04
N ALA A 113 -21.53 5.44 -14.88
CA ALA A 113 -20.51 6.48 -14.82
C ALA A 113 -20.53 7.25 -13.48
N ASP A 114 -21.70 7.39 -12.86
CA ASP A 114 -21.88 8.11 -11.58
C ASP A 114 -21.54 7.27 -10.34
N THR A 115 -21.29 5.97 -10.50
CA THR A 115 -20.94 5.11 -9.36
C THR A 115 -19.61 5.60 -8.78
N PRO A 116 -19.55 5.95 -7.49
CA PRO A 116 -18.33 6.49 -6.89
C PRO A 116 -17.23 5.43 -6.86
N TYR A 117 -16.06 5.80 -7.36
CA TYR A 117 -14.89 4.94 -7.43
C TYR A 117 -13.62 5.68 -7.01
N GLU A 118 -12.62 4.90 -6.63
CA GLU A 118 -11.26 5.36 -6.43
C GLU A 118 -10.30 4.60 -7.35
N CYS A 119 -9.22 5.27 -7.75
CA CYS A 119 -8.19 4.66 -8.57
C CYS A 119 -7.05 4.18 -7.69
N ILE A 120 -6.95 2.87 -7.50
CA ILE A 120 -5.89 2.23 -6.72
C ILE A 120 -4.78 1.72 -7.64
N LEU A 121 -3.60 1.48 -7.06
CA LEU A 121 -2.53 0.70 -7.71
C LEU A 121 -2.51 -0.70 -7.07
N PRO A 122 -3.14 -1.72 -7.68
CA PRO A 122 -3.27 -3.03 -7.05
C PRO A 122 -1.92 -3.72 -6.79
N GLN A 123 -0.84 -3.22 -7.39
CA GLN A 123 0.51 -3.76 -7.22
C GLN A 123 1.20 -3.31 -5.92
N GLU A 124 0.78 -2.20 -5.33
CA GLU A 124 1.45 -1.56 -4.18
C GLU A 124 0.50 -1.02 -3.11
N ASP A 125 -0.81 -1.01 -3.36
CA ASP A 125 -1.81 -0.52 -2.39
C ASP A 125 -1.97 -1.51 -1.25
N LEU A 126 -1.76 -1.05 -0.01
CA LEU A 126 -1.86 -1.87 1.20
C LEU A 126 -3.29 -2.31 1.52
N TYR A 127 -4.28 -1.49 1.19
CA TYR A 127 -5.67 -1.70 1.57
C TYR A 127 -6.47 -2.41 0.47
N SER A 128 -5.91 -2.47 -0.73
CA SER A 128 -6.48 -3.13 -1.91
C SER A 128 -5.39 -3.82 -2.72
N CYS A 129 -4.61 -4.67 -2.04
CA CYS A 129 -3.50 -5.38 -2.65
C CYS A 129 -4.03 -6.50 -3.55
N GLY A 130 -3.54 -6.55 -4.79
CA GLY A 130 -3.94 -7.54 -5.79
C GLY A 130 -5.28 -7.27 -6.48
N GLY A 131 -6.07 -6.30 -6.01
CA GLY A 131 -7.39 -5.99 -6.58
C GLY A 131 -8.26 -5.16 -5.64
N CYS A 132 -9.54 -4.98 -5.96
CA CYS A 132 -10.45 -4.21 -5.13
C CYS A 132 -10.90 -5.02 -3.91
N THR A 133 -10.53 -4.58 -2.70
CA THR A 133 -11.03 -5.19 -1.46
C THR A 133 -12.55 -5.08 -1.34
N THR A 134 -13.15 -4.00 -1.85
CA THR A 134 -14.61 -3.79 -1.87
C THR A 134 -15.37 -4.75 -2.79
N LEU A 135 -14.68 -5.38 -3.75
CA LEU A 135 -15.22 -6.42 -4.62
C LEU A 135 -14.75 -7.83 -4.23
N GLY A 136 -13.93 -7.94 -3.18
CA GLY A 136 -13.32 -9.21 -2.78
C GLY A 136 -12.27 -9.75 -3.75
N THR A 137 -11.81 -8.95 -4.73
CA THR A 137 -10.74 -9.35 -5.66
C THR A 137 -9.34 -9.01 -5.15
N GLY A 138 -9.26 -8.16 -4.12
CA GLY A 138 -8.02 -7.85 -3.40
C GLY A 138 -8.11 -8.09 -1.90
N LEU A 139 -7.00 -7.85 -1.21
CA LEU A 139 -6.84 -8.04 0.22
C LEU A 139 -6.30 -6.76 0.87
N ASP A 140 -6.85 -6.43 2.03
CA ASP A 140 -6.24 -5.45 2.95
C ASP A 140 -5.14 -6.15 3.76
N CYS A 141 -3.87 -5.90 3.40
CA CYS A 141 -2.73 -6.51 4.09
C CYS A 141 -2.63 -6.07 5.56
N THR A 142 -3.22 -4.92 5.93
CA THR A 142 -3.21 -4.42 7.30
C THR A 142 -4.24 -5.12 8.20
N ALA A 143 -5.25 -5.75 7.59
CA ALA A 143 -6.27 -6.53 8.27
C ALA A 143 -5.84 -7.96 8.59
N ILE A 144 -4.65 -8.40 8.14
CA ILE A 144 -4.12 -9.74 8.44
C ILE A 144 -3.94 -9.90 9.96
N PRO A 145 -4.48 -10.97 10.59
CA PRO A 145 -4.38 -11.15 12.03
C PRO A 145 -2.93 -11.22 12.51
N GLY A 146 -2.62 -10.52 13.60
CA GLY A 146 -1.31 -10.60 14.24
C GLY A 146 -0.17 -9.84 13.53
N VAL A 147 -0.39 -9.21 12.37
CA VAL A 147 0.67 -8.46 11.69
C VAL A 147 1.05 -7.18 12.43
N LEU A 148 2.33 -6.83 12.34
CA LEU A 148 2.90 -5.58 12.85
C LEU A 148 3.46 -4.72 11.70
N SER A 149 4.10 -5.34 10.72
CA SER A 149 4.63 -4.66 9.52
C SER A 149 4.37 -5.50 8.28
N VAL A 150 3.79 -4.85 7.27
CA VAL A 150 3.39 -5.47 5.99
C VAL A 150 3.72 -4.54 4.82
N SER A 151 3.80 -5.09 3.62
CA SER A 151 3.77 -4.36 2.35
C SER A 151 2.87 -5.08 1.34
N CYS A 152 2.44 -4.34 0.32
CA CYS A 152 1.95 -4.93 -0.91
C CYS A 152 3.06 -4.80 -1.97
N ALA A 153 3.47 -5.91 -2.58
CA ALA A 153 4.39 -5.87 -3.72
C ALA A 153 3.97 -6.90 -4.76
N ILE A 154 3.91 -6.46 -6.02
CA ILE A 154 3.50 -7.29 -7.15
C ILE A 154 2.12 -7.94 -6.89
N GLY A 155 1.22 -7.17 -6.25
CA GLY A 155 -0.15 -7.61 -5.93
C GLY A 155 -0.25 -8.68 -4.86
N THR A 156 0.81 -8.89 -4.08
CA THR A 156 0.85 -9.87 -2.98
C THR A 156 1.23 -9.20 -1.67
N CYS A 157 0.56 -9.58 -0.58
CA CYS A 157 0.90 -9.12 0.76
C CYS A 157 2.17 -9.82 1.25
N ASN A 158 3.17 -9.05 1.65
CA ASN A 158 4.38 -9.53 2.30
C ASN A 158 4.39 -9.08 3.76
N VAL A 159 4.48 -10.02 4.68
CA VAL A 159 4.56 -9.79 6.13
C VAL A 159 6.01 -9.79 6.58
N TYR A 160 6.47 -8.68 7.14
CA TYR A 160 7.85 -8.54 7.62
C TYR A 160 7.98 -8.81 9.12
N SER A 161 6.94 -8.48 9.90
CA SER A 161 6.94 -8.73 11.34
C SER A 161 5.54 -8.92 11.90
N CYS A 162 5.46 -9.69 12.98
CA CYS A 162 4.24 -9.96 13.73
C CYS A 162 4.27 -9.31 15.11
N LYS A 163 3.09 -9.11 15.69
CA LYS A 163 2.91 -8.68 17.08
C LYS A 163 3.46 -9.74 18.04
N SER A 164 3.71 -9.33 19.28
CA SER A 164 4.13 -10.27 20.33
C SER A 164 3.15 -11.42 20.48
N GLY A 165 3.67 -12.64 20.65
CA GLY A 165 2.87 -13.87 20.69
C GLY A 165 2.55 -14.46 19.31
N PHE A 166 3.02 -13.84 18.22
CA PHE A 166 2.88 -14.35 16.85
C PHE A 166 4.24 -14.50 16.17
N THR A 167 4.33 -15.44 15.21
CA THR A 167 5.47 -15.61 14.31
C THR A 167 5.02 -15.51 12.86
N VAL A 168 5.91 -14.99 12.00
CA VAL A 168 5.68 -14.97 10.55
C VAL A 168 5.61 -16.41 10.04
N THR A 169 4.67 -16.65 9.14
CA THR A 169 4.49 -17.92 8.41
C THR A 169 5.64 -18.19 7.44
N SER A 170 5.84 -19.45 7.05
CA SER A 170 6.95 -19.83 6.17
C SER A 170 6.88 -19.23 4.77
N ASP A 171 5.67 -18.93 4.30
CA ASP A 171 5.40 -18.27 3.02
C ASP A 171 5.43 -16.73 3.12
N GLY A 172 5.58 -16.18 4.33
CA GLY A 172 5.68 -14.73 4.55
C GLY A 172 4.37 -13.98 4.31
N GLN A 173 3.22 -14.66 4.25
CA GLN A 173 1.93 -14.02 3.95
C GLN A 173 1.04 -13.80 5.17
N GLY A 174 1.43 -14.32 6.33
CA GLY A 174 0.64 -14.21 7.55
C GLY A 174 1.43 -14.37 8.84
N CYS A 175 0.71 -14.25 9.95
CA CYS A 175 1.20 -14.47 11.30
C CYS A 175 0.41 -15.59 11.98
N VAL A 176 1.10 -16.49 12.67
CA VAL A 176 0.47 -17.56 13.47
C VAL A 176 0.86 -17.42 14.93
N GLU A 177 -0.06 -17.74 15.83
CA GLU A 177 0.21 -17.68 17.27
C GLU A 177 1.34 -18.65 17.65
N VAL A 178 2.27 -18.16 18.45
CA VAL A 178 3.30 -18.98 19.06
C VAL A 178 2.66 -19.67 20.25
N THR A 179 2.18 -20.90 20.06
CA THR A 179 1.76 -21.73 21.18
C THR A 179 3.00 -22.13 21.96
N VAL A 180 3.33 -21.38 23.01
CA VAL A 180 4.26 -21.87 24.03
C VAL A 180 3.54 -23.01 24.76
N PRO A 181 4.03 -24.26 24.65
CA PRO A 181 3.43 -25.35 25.39
C PRO A 181 3.52 -25.00 26.88
N ALA A 182 2.41 -25.19 27.60
CA ALA A 182 2.27 -24.92 29.02
C ALA A 182 3.24 -25.72 29.93
N SER A 183 4.14 -26.52 29.34
CA SER A 183 5.16 -27.32 30.02
C SER A 183 6.51 -26.61 30.19
N PHE A 184 6.68 -25.36 29.76
CA PHE A 184 7.68 -24.49 30.40
C PHE A 184 7.14 -24.11 31.79
N ASN A 185 7.10 -25.09 32.69
CA ASN A 185 6.86 -24.88 34.10
C ASN A 185 7.81 -23.78 34.56
N ALA A 186 7.23 -22.65 34.97
CA ALA A 186 7.88 -21.58 35.71
C ALA A 186 8.30 -22.08 37.09
N THR A 187 9.15 -23.10 37.12
CA THR A 187 9.63 -23.76 38.33
C THR A 187 11.07 -24.21 38.14
N LEU A 188 11.93 -23.32 37.65
CA LEU A 188 13.34 -23.24 38.03
C LEU A 188 13.75 -21.76 37.98
N ILE A 189 14.34 -21.09 38.97
CA ILE A 189 14.59 -21.32 40.39
C ILE A 189 15.12 -19.95 40.88
N SER A 190 14.66 -19.49 42.03
CA SER A 190 15.39 -18.51 42.84
C SER A 190 16.68 -19.15 43.36
N THR A 191 17.74 -19.23 42.57
CA THR A 191 19.13 -19.34 43.05
C THR A 191 20.06 -18.89 41.92
N ASN A 192 20.58 -17.67 42.06
CA ASN A 192 21.97 -17.30 41.76
C ASN A 192 22.69 -18.12 40.66
N GLN A 193 22.15 -18.14 39.44
CA GLN A 193 22.86 -18.63 38.27
C GLN A 193 22.87 -17.54 37.21
N THR A 194 24.10 -17.09 36.97
CA THR A 194 24.54 -16.27 35.86
C THR A 194 23.71 -16.51 34.60
N PHE A 195 23.20 -15.40 34.08
CA PHE A 195 22.69 -15.21 32.75
C PHE A 195 23.66 -15.82 31.72
N ILE A 196 23.42 -17.06 31.29
CA ILE A 196 24.05 -17.58 30.07
C ILE A 196 23.05 -17.30 28.95
N THR A 197 23.15 -16.10 28.39
CA THR A 197 22.75 -15.85 27.01
C THR A 197 23.62 -16.73 26.12
N ASN A 198 23.11 -17.89 25.75
CA ASN A 198 23.57 -18.65 24.59
C ASN A 198 22.45 -19.57 24.11
N THR A 199 21.30 -18.98 23.78
CA THR A 199 20.50 -19.54 22.70
C THR A 199 20.85 -18.73 21.47
N THR A 200 21.96 -19.09 20.85
CA THR A 200 22.22 -18.80 19.44
C THR A 200 21.10 -19.48 18.65
N TYR A 201 19.98 -18.78 18.47
CA TYR A 201 19.18 -18.97 17.28
C TYR A 201 20.10 -18.53 16.15
N THR A 202 20.65 -19.50 15.42
CA THR A 202 21.23 -19.26 14.12
C THR A 202 20.11 -18.72 13.24
N VAL A 203 19.92 -17.41 13.27
CA VAL A 203 19.21 -16.65 12.25
C VAL A 203 20.11 -16.74 11.03
N THR A 204 19.99 -17.83 10.29
CA THR A 204 20.51 -17.92 8.93
C THR A 204 19.62 -17.01 8.09
N SER A 205 19.91 -15.71 8.13
CA SER A 205 19.44 -14.78 7.10
C SER A 205 19.96 -15.29 5.77
N PRO A 206 19.10 -15.58 4.76
CA PRO A 206 19.58 -15.60 3.40
C PRO A 206 19.96 -14.16 3.03
N VAL A 207 21.25 -13.86 3.14
CA VAL A 207 21.85 -12.72 2.44
C VAL A 207 21.64 -12.98 0.95
N ALA A 208 20.71 -12.25 0.35
CA ALA A 208 20.58 -12.16 -1.09
C ALA A 208 21.78 -11.38 -1.64
N THR A 209 22.88 -12.09 -1.87
CA THR A 209 23.93 -11.68 -2.79
C THR A 209 23.89 -12.65 -3.96
N ASP A 210 23.28 -12.23 -5.07
CA ASP A 210 23.77 -12.61 -6.39
C ASP A 210 23.40 -11.52 -7.38
N ALA A 211 24.42 -10.72 -7.70
CA ALA A 211 24.48 -9.90 -8.88
C ALA A 211 24.74 -10.82 -10.08
N PRO A 212 23.96 -10.76 -11.18
CA PRO A 212 24.35 -11.44 -12.39
C PRO A 212 25.51 -10.69 -13.05
N ALA A 213 26.64 -11.39 -13.11
CA ALA A 213 27.83 -10.99 -13.85
C ALA A 213 27.51 -10.80 -15.34
N SER A 214 28.01 -9.68 -15.86
CA SER A 214 28.19 -9.41 -17.27
C SER A 214 29.07 -10.50 -17.92
N SER A 215 28.49 -11.29 -18.81
CA SER A 215 29.24 -12.09 -19.78
C SER A 215 28.99 -11.54 -21.18
N SER A 216 29.90 -10.66 -21.59
CA SER A 216 30.26 -10.46 -22.99
C SER A 216 30.84 -11.77 -23.54
N VAL A 217 30.38 -12.27 -24.70
CA VAL A 217 31.18 -13.00 -25.70
C VAL A 217 30.36 -13.26 -26.99
N GLU A 218 31.01 -12.92 -28.10
CA GLU A 218 30.89 -13.37 -29.50
C GLU A 218 29.61 -13.23 -30.33
N THR A 219 29.64 -12.16 -31.14
CA THR A 219 29.46 -12.17 -32.61
C THR A 219 29.56 -13.55 -33.28
N ALA A 220 28.45 -14.03 -33.84
CA ALA A 220 28.47 -15.05 -34.88
C ALA A 220 27.65 -14.57 -36.09
N ALA A 221 28.29 -14.68 -37.24
CA ALA A 221 27.91 -14.13 -38.53
C ALA A 221 26.69 -14.82 -39.19
N LEU A 222 26.14 -14.11 -40.17
CA LEU A 222 25.10 -14.53 -41.12
C LEU A 222 25.41 -15.86 -41.81
N PRO A 223 24.36 -16.53 -42.30
CA PRO A 223 24.40 -17.01 -43.68
C PRO A 223 23.37 -16.28 -44.58
N SER A 224 23.84 -15.96 -45.79
CA SER A 224 23.09 -15.39 -46.91
C SER A 224 21.95 -16.30 -47.38
N PRO A 225 20.91 -15.73 -48.02
CA PRO A 225 19.92 -16.52 -48.75
C PRO A 225 20.49 -16.98 -50.09
N THR A 226 20.29 -18.26 -50.42
CA THR A 226 20.52 -18.78 -51.78
C THR A 226 19.21 -19.38 -52.30
N VAL A 227 18.80 -18.88 -53.46
CA VAL A 227 17.74 -19.31 -54.40
C VAL A 227 16.29 -19.06 -53.99
#